data_AF-A0A7N5KMH2-F1
#
_entry.id   AF-A0A7N5KMH2-F1
#
_cell.length_a   1.000
_cell.length_b   1.000
_cell.length_c   1.000
_cell.angle_alpha   90.00
_cell.angle_beta   90.00
_cell.angle_gamma   90.00
#
_symmetry.space_group_name_H-M   'P 1'
#
loop_
_entity.id
_entity.type
_entity.pdbx_description
1 polymer ?
#
loop_
_entity_poly.entity_id
_entity_poly.type
_entity_poly.pdbx_seq_one_letter_code
_entity_poly.pdbx_strand_id
1 'polypeptide(L)'
;MLGWSRITLLLLTVAVTCTLAQQAPPWTENCRKSTYPPSGPTYRGPVPWYTINLDLPPYKRWHELMADKAPALRIIVNSLRDLVNAFVPSGKIMQIVDQKLPGLLGNFPGPFEEEMKGIAAVTGIPLGKVHFVADLIKHFKIFLLRYDLHTVKCIDLKYTAQ
;
A
#
# COMPACT_ATOMS: atom_id res chain seq x y z
N MET A 1 37.13 -45.88 -14.70
CA MET A 1 35.67 -45.98 -14.88
C MET A 1 34.99 -45.16 -13.79
N LEU A 2 34.65 -43.89 -14.07
CA LEU A 2 33.89 -43.09 -13.11
C LEU A 2 32.42 -43.54 -13.24
N GLY A 3 31.99 -44.43 -12.35
CA GLY A 3 30.71 -45.13 -12.47
C GLY A 3 29.52 -44.18 -12.53
N TRP A 4 28.47 -44.59 -13.26
CA TRP A 4 27.20 -43.89 -13.44
C TRP A 4 26.63 -43.26 -12.15
N SER A 5 26.86 -43.91 -11.01
CA SER A 5 26.50 -43.45 -9.66
C SER A 5 27.24 -42.18 -9.20
N ARG A 6 28.50 -41.97 -9.60
CA ARG A 6 29.26 -40.74 -9.27
C ARG A 6 28.82 -39.55 -10.11
N ILE A 7 28.39 -39.80 -11.36
CA ILE A 7 27.89 -38.78 -12.27
C ILE A 7 26.51 -38.30 -11.81
N THR A 8 25.62 -39.21 -11.38
CA THR A 8 24.32 -38.83 -10.82
C THR A 8 24.47 -38.08 -9.49
N LEU A 9 25.41 -38.47 -8.63
CA LEU A 9 25.69 -37.76 -7.38
C LEU A 9 26.23 -36.34 -7.64
N LEU A 10 27.12 -36.17 -8.63
CA LEU A 10 27.63 -34.86 -9.06
C LEU A 10 26.54 -33.97 -9.67
N LEU A 11 25.63 -34.53 -10.47
CA LEU A 11 24.51 -33.79 -11.04
C LEU A 11 23.50 -33.36 -9.95
N LEU A 12 23.25 -34.20 -8.96
CA LEU A 12 22.40 -33.88 -7.81
C LEU A 12 23.00 -32.76 -6.95
N THR A 13 24.32 -32.77 -6.70
CA THR A 13 24.96 -31.70 -5.91
C THR A 13 24.95 -30.36 -6.64
N VAL A 14 25.13 -30.34 -7.97
CA VAL A 14 25.02 -29.12 -8.79
C VAL A 14 23.58 -28.59 -8.84
N ALA A 15 22.58 -29.47 -8.90
CA ALA A 15 21.17 -29.05 -8.86
C ALA A 15 20.80 -28.44 -7.49
N VAL A 16 21.33 -28.98 -6.39
CA VAL A 16 21.12 -28.45 -5.02
C VAL A 16 21.82 -27.10 -4.80
N THR A 17 22.99 -26.86 -5.38
CA THR A 17 23.65 -25.55 -5.27
C THR A 17 22.98 -24.47 -6.14
N CYS A 18 22.47 -24.83 -7.32
CA CYS A 18 21.72 -23.89 -8.17
C CYS A 18 20.36 -23.47 -7.57
N THR A 19 19.71 -24.33 -6.79
CA THR A 19 18.42 -24.00 -6.14
C THR A 19 18.58 -23.05 -4.96
N LEU A 20 19.71 -23.05 -4.25
CA LEU A 20 19.98 -22.11 -3.15
C LEU A 20 20.29 -20.68 -3.65
N ALA A 21 20.83 -20.53 -4.86
CA ALA A 21 21.21 -19.23 -5.43
C ALA A 21 20.00 -18.41 -5.91
N GLN A 22 18.85 -19.03 -6.15
CA GLN A 22 17.67 -18.35 -6.73
C GLN A 22 16.79 -17.62 -5.69
N GLN A 23 17.08 -17.73 -4.40
CA GLN A 23 16.27 -17.13 -3.34
C GLN A 23 16.80 -15.78 -2.82
N ALA A 24 17.86 -15.23 -3.42
CA ALA A 24 18.36 -13.90 -3.06
C ALA A 24 17.67 -12.83 -3.93
N PRO A 25 17.07 -11.77 -3.34
CA PRO A 25 16.49 -10.69 -4.12
C PRO A 25 17.55 -10.04 -5.03
N PRO A 26 17.14 -9.48 -6.18
CA PRO A 26 18.06 -8.95 -7.21
C PRO A 26 18.95 -7.81 -6.72
N TRP A 27 18.57 -7.16 -5.62
CA TRP A 27 19.36 -6.14 -4.95
C TRP A 27 19.52 -6.53 -3.49
N THR A 28 20.76 -6.72 -3.06
CA THR A 28 21.13 -6.87 -1.66
C THR A 28 22.11 -5.76 -1.31
N GLU A 29 22.00 -5.24 -0.10
CA GLU A 29 22.88 -4.20 0.41
C GLU A 29 23.36 -4.58 1.81
N ASN A 30 24.60 -4.24 2.14
CA ASN A 30 25.11 -4.36 3.49
C ASN A 30 24.29 -3.49 4.45
N CYS A 31 24.09 -3.95 5.68
CA CYS A 31 23.32 -3.20 6.69
C CYS A 31 23.86 -1.76 6.82
N ARG A 32 22.98 -0.79 6.56
CA ARG A 32 23.30 0.64 6.70
C ARG A 32 23.53 0.98 8.16
N LYS A 33 24.50 1.86 8.43
CA LYS A 33 24.81 2.36 9.77
C LYS A 33 24.59 3.87 9.82
N SER A 34 24.32 4.40 11.01
CA SER A 34 24.20 5.84 11.27
C SER A 34 23.17 6.56 10.39
N THR A 35 22.07 5.89 10.05
CA THR A 35 20.96 6.46 9.27
C THR A 35 19.94 7.20 10.14
N TYR A 36 20.18 7.28 11.45
CA TYR A 36 19.34 7.97 12.42
C TYR A 36 20.16 9.06 13.14
N PRO A 37 19.66 10.32 13.25
CA PRO A 37 18.36 10.80 12.78
C PRO A 37 18.22 10.80 11.23
N PRO A 38 17.01 10.60 10.68
CA PRO A 38 16.81 10.48 9.24
C PRO A 38 17.30 11.72 8.49
N SER A 39 18.18 11.51 7.51
CA SER A 39 18.77 12.57 6.70
C SER A 39 19.25 12.03 5.35
N GLY A 40 19.63 12.93 4.44
CA GLY A 40 20.15 12.55 3.12
C GLY A 40 19.05 12.16 2.11
N PRO A 41 19.42 11.49 1.00
CA PRO A 41 18.54 11.30 -0.16
C PRO A 41 17.36 10.34 0.09
N THR A 42 17.41 9.54 1.15
CA THR A 42 16.33 8.63 1.54
C THR A 42 15.30 9.28 2.46
N TYR A 43 15.58 10.48 2.98
CA TYR A 43 14.66 11.23 3.83
C TYR A 43 13.90 12.28 3.00
N ARG A 44 12.61 12.02 2.76
CA ARG A 44 11.74 12.94 2.01
C ARG A 44 11.26 14.15 2.83
N GLY A 45 11.39 14.10 4.15
CA GLY A 45 10.94 15.16 5.06
C GLY A 45 10.06 14.64 6.21
N PRO A 46 9.74 15.52 7.16
CA PRO A 46 8.93 15.17 8.32
C PRO A 46 7.46 14.97 7.94
N VAL A 47 6.75 14.16 8.72
CA VAL A 47 5.31 13.96 8.57
C VAL A 47 4.58 14.87 9.56
N PRO A 48 3.63 15.71 9.11
CA PRO A 48 2.86 16.57 10.00
C PRO A 48 1.91 15.75 10.88
N TRP A 49 1.71 16.21 12.11
CA TRP A 49 0.76 15.63 13.06
C TRP A 49 -0.58 16.35 12.97
N TYR A 50 -1.66 15.58 13.08
CA TYR A 50 -3.04 16.07 13.14
C TYR A 50 -3.76 15.43 14.31
N THR A 51 -4.65 16.17 14.95
CA THR A 51 -5.46 15.66 16.06
C THR A 51 -6.87 15.37 15.55
N ILE A 52 -7.28 14.10 15.63
CA ILE A 52 -8.64 13.69 15.26
C ILE A 52 -9.48 13.59 16.53
N ASN A 53 -10.39 14.55 16.73
CA ASN A 53 -11.25 14.56 17.90
C ASN A 53 -12.41 13.57 17.73
N LEU A 54 -12.41 12.48 18.51
CA LEU A 54 -13.45 11.44 18.46
C LEU A 54 -14.77 11.86 19.13
N ASP A 55 -14.76 12.91 19.95
CA ASP A 55 -15.95 13.49 20.58
C ASP A 55 -16.81 14.25 19.57
N LEU A 56 -16.22 14.67 18.45
CA LEU A 56 -16.96 15.26 17.33
C LEU A 56 -17.81 14.18 16.64
N PRO A 57 -18.95 14.58 16.05
CA PRO A 57 -19.73 13.68 15.21
C PRO A 57 -18.85 13.15 14.07
N PRO A 58 -18.95 11.86 13.69
CA PRO A 58 -18.06 11.23 12.72
C PRO A 58 -17.86 12.04 11.44
N TYR A 59 -18.94 12.60 10.91
CA TYR A 59 -18.94 13.48 9.75
C TYR A 59 -17.91 14.62 9.81
N LYS A 60 -17.65 15.19 10.99
CA LYS A 60 -16.76 16.35 11.15
C LYS A 60 -15.31 16.02 11.48
N ARG A 61 -15.01 14.78 11.86
CA ARG A 61 -13.71 14.40 12.44
C ARG A 61 -12.52 14.65 11.51
N TRP A 62 -12.74 14.47 10.21
CA TRP A 62 -11.68 14.54 9.19
C TRP A 62 -11.61 15.87 8.46
N HIS A 63 -12.46 16.85 8.80
CA HIS A 63 -12.60 18.08 8.03
C HIS A 63 -11.30 18.90 7.95
N GLU A 64 -10.60 19.08 9.07
CA GLU A 64 -9.34 19.83 9.12
C GLU A 64 -8.27 19.18 8.23
N LEU A 65 -8.01 17.89 8.45
CA LEU A 65 -7.04 17.13 7.66
C LEU A 65 -7.41 17.13 6.17
N MET A 66 -8.69 16.96 5.83
CA MET A 66 -9.13 16.92 4.44
C MET A 66 -9.08 18.28 3.77
N ALA A 67 -9.24 19.38 4.49
CA ALA A 67 -9.03 20.71 3.92
C ALA A 67 -7.60 20.86 3.39
N ASP A 68 -6.60 20.40 4.15
CA ASP A 68 -5.20 20.45 3.76
C ASP A 68 -4.84 19.43 2.67
N LYS A 69 -5.38 18.21 2.75
CA LYS A 69 -4.98 17.08 1.89
C LYS A 69 -5.88 16.88 0.67
N ALA A 70 -6.99 17.61 0.54
CA ALA A 70 -7.89 17.53 -0.60
C ALA A 70 -7.18 17.63 -1.97
N PRO A 71 -6.21 18.56 -2.20
CA PRO A 71 -5.52 18.63 -3.48
C PRO A 71 -4.76 17.36 -3.82
N ALA A 72 -4.03 16.79 -2.85
CA ALA A 72 -3.28 15.54 -3.04
C ALA A 72 -4.22 14.36 -3.28
N LEU A 73 -5.35 14.30 -2.56
CA LEU A 73 -6.34 13.24 -2.75
C LEU A 73 -6.98 13.29 -4.14
N ARG A 74 -7.26 14.48 -4.67
CA ARG A 74 -7.76 14.66 -6.05
C ARG A 74 -6.76 14.15 -7.08
N ILE A 75 -5.46 14.39 -6.88
CA ILE A 75 -4.41 13.85 -7.76
C ILE A 75 -4.47 12.31 -7.79
N ILE A 76 -4.55 11.67 -6.62
CA ILE A 76 -4.62 10.20 -6.52
C ILE A 76 -5.86 9.66 -7.24
N VAL A 77 -7.03 10.27 -7.01
CA VAL A 77 -8.29 9.87 -7.67
C VAL A 77 -8.20 10.04 -9.18
N ASN A 78 -7.57 11.11 -9.67
CA ASN A 78 -7.38 11.34 -11.10
C ASN A 78 -6.40 10.32 -11.71
N SER A 79 -5.28 10.04 -11.06
CA SER A 79 -4.34 9.01 -11.54
C SER A 79 -4.98 7.63 -11.61
N LEU A 80 -5.83 7.29 -10.64
CA LEU A 80 -6.59 6.04 -10.65
C LEU A 80 -7.61 6.00 -11.80
N ARG A 81 -8.32 7.11 -12.04
CA ARG A 81 -9.22 7.27 -13.18
C ARG A 81 -8.47 7.06 -14.51
N ASP A 82 -7.30 7.66 -14.66
CA ASP A 82 -6.49 7.57 -15.88
C ASP A 82 -5.97 6.14 -16.09
N LEU A 83 -5.54 5.46 -15.02
CA LEU A 83 -5.17 4.05 -15.06
C LEU A 83 -6.36 3.18 -15.52
N VAL A 84 -7.53 3.36 -14.92
CA VAL A 84 -8.75 2.62 -15.32
C VAL A 84 -9.12 2.89 -16.77
N ASN A 85 -9.02 4.15 -17.22
CA ASN A 85 -9.30 4.52 -18.61
C ASN A 85 -8.28 3.92 -19.60
N ALA A 86 -7.02 3.71 -19.19
CA ALA A 86 -6.02 3.06 -20.03
C ALA A 86 -6.40 1.61 -20.35
N PHE A 87 -7.03 0.89 -19.41
CA PHE A 87 -7.52 -0.48 -19.62
C PHE A 87 -8.90 -0.52 -20.26
N VAL A 88 -9.79 0.40 -19.87
CA VAL A 88 -11.18 0.47 -20.37
C VAL A 88 -11.51 1.92 -20.75
N PRO A 89 -11.20 2.35 -21.98
CA PRO A 89 -11.30 3.74 -22.43
C PRO A 89 -12.72 4.29 -22.45
N SER A 90 -13.73 3.44 -22.31
CA SER A 90 -15.14 3.84 -22.36
C SER A 90 -15.56 4.82 -21.25
N GLY A 91 -14.76 4.97 -20.19
CA GLY A 91 -15.08 5.82 -19.03
C GLY A 91 -16.30 5.35 -18.21
N LYS A 92 -17.00 4.30 -18.67
CA LYS A 92 -18.21 3.77 -18.04
C LYS A 92 -17.95 3.22 -16.65
N ILE A 93 -16.75 2.67 -16.39
CA ILE A 93 -16.38 2.16 -15.07
C ILE A 93 -16.45 3.27 -14.03
N MET A 94 -15.87 4.44 -14.33
CA MET A 94 -15.88 5.56 -13.39
C MET A 94 -17.29 6.11 -13.15
N GLN A 95 -18.17 6.06 -14.15
CA GLN A 95 -19.59 6.41 -13.96
C GLN A 95 -20.32 5.43 -13.05
N ILE A 96 -20.06 4.13 -13.19
CA ILE A 96 -20.62 3.08 -12.32
C ILE A 96 -20.08 3.22 -10.89
N VAL A 97 -18.79 3.51 -10.73
CA VAL A 97 -18.18 3.80 -9.42
C VAL A 97 -18.88 4.97 -8.75
N ASP A 98 -19.17 6.03 -9.49
CA ASP A 98 -19.80 7.22 -8.92
C ASP A 98 -21.27 7.00 -8.55
N GLN A 99 -22.02 6.29 -9.40
CA GLN A 99 -23.49 6.21 -9.30
C GLN A 99 -24.00 4.95 -8.61
N LYS A 100 -23.37 3.80 -8.84
CA LYS A 100 -23.90 2.49 -8.42
C LYS A 100 -23.15 1.90 -7.24
N LEU A 101 -21.85 2.17 -7.12
CA LEU A 101 -21.03 1.58 -6.08
C LEU A 101 -21.51 1.92 -4.65
N PRO A 102 -21.92 3.16 -4.31
CA PRO A 102 -22.48 3.44 -2.99
C PRO A 102 -23.71 2.61 -2.65
N GLY A 103 -24.60 2.38 -3.63
CA GLY A 103 -25.80 1.56 -3.44
C GLY A 103 -25.51 0.06 -3.39
N LEU A 104 -24.49 -0.41 -4.11
CA LEU A 104 -24.09 -1.83 -4.14
C LEU A 104 -23.36 -2.27 -2.87
N LEU A 105 -22.54 -1.39 -2.29
CA LEU A 105 -21.80 -1.68 -1.05
C LEU A 105 -22.71 -1.63 0.20
N GLY A 106 -23.93 -1.11 0.05
CA GLY A 106 -24.80 -0.82 1.19
C GLY A 106 -24.23 0.29 2.07
N ASN A 107 -24.86 0.53 3.22
CA ASN A 107 -24.30 1.45 4.21
C ASN A 107 -23.19 0.74 4.98
N PHE A 108 -22.01 1.36 5.06
CA PHE A 108 -20.98 0.90 5.97
C PHE A 108 -21.48 1.01 7.43
N PRO A 109 -21.05 0.12 8.33
CA PRO A 109 -21.41 0.26 9.74
C PRO A 109 -20.92 1.62 10.25
N GLY A 110 -21.77 2.33 10.98
CA GLY A 110 -21.37 3.55 11.67
C GLY A 110 -20.19 3.25 12.61
N PRO A 111 -19.17 4.12 12.70
CA PRO A 111 -19.13 5.53 12.27
C PRO A 111 -18.64 5.79 10.84
N PHE A 112 -18.14 4.77 10.13
CA PHE A 112 -17.34 4.95 8.91
C PHE A 112 -18.10 5.58 7.75
N GLU A 113 -19.37 5.24 7.59
CA GLU A 113 -20.25 5.82 6.57
C GLU A 113 -20.28 7.35 6.67
N GLU A 114 -20.48 7.87 7.88
CA GLU A 114 -20.57 9.30 8.13
C GLU A 114 -19.21 10.00 7.99
N GLU A 115 -18.12 9.35 8.40
CA GLU A 115 -16.76 9.85 8.16
C GLU A 115 -16.47 10.01 6.67
N MET A 116 -16.83 9.02 5.85
CA MET A 116 -16.62 9.06 4.39
C MET A 116 -17.50 10.12 3.72
N LYS A 117 -18.74 10.32 4.17
CA LYS A 117 -19.59 11.43 3.72
C LYS A 117 -18.98 12.79 4.04
N GLY A 118 -18.40 12.95 5.23
CA GLY A 118 -17.69 14.16 5.64
C GLY A 118 -16.48 14.45 4.76
N ILE A 119 -15.67 13.43 4.50
CA ILE A 119 -14.52 13.51 3.58
C ILE A 119 -14.98 13.91 2.17
N ALA A 120 -16.01 13.25 1.63
CA ALA A 120 -16.56 13.54 0.32
C ALA A 120 -17.03 15.00 0.21
N ALA A 121 -17.71 15.51 1.25
CA ALA A 121 -18.22 16.88 1.29
C ALA A 121 -17.10 17.94 1.30
N VAL A 122 -16.08 17.77 2.14
CA VAL A 122 -14.97 18.74 2.23
C VAL A 122 -14.07 18.70 0.99
N THR A 123 -13.83 17.51 0.45
CA THR A 123 -12.94 17.35 -0.71
C THR A 123 -13.63 17.63 -2.04
N GLY A 124 -14.96 17.65 -2.07
CA GLY A 124 -15.76 17.74 -3.30
C GLY A 124 -15.64 16.51 -4.20
N ILE A 125 -15.15 15.40 -3.67
CA ILE A 125 -14.99 14.14 -4.40
C ILE A 125 -16.30 13.34 -4.25
N PRO A 126 -16.86 12.77 -5.33
CA PRO A 126 -18.05 11.94 -5.22
C PRO A 126 -17.83 10.77 -4.25
N LEU A 127 -18.84 10.51 -3.41
CA LEU A 127 -18.77 9.48 -2.36
C LEU A 127 -18.37 8.10 -2.91
N GLY A 128 -18.84 7.75 -4.12
CA GLY A 128 -18.44 6.51 -4.80
C GLY A 128 -16.94 6.37 -5.02
N LYS A 129 -16.22 7.45 -5.35
CA LYS A 129 -14.75 7.42 -5.48
C LYS A 129 -14.06 7.33 -4.14
N VAL A 130 -14.61 7.94 -3.10
CA VAL A 130 -14.09 7.83 -1.73
C VAL A 130 -14.17 6.37 -1.27
N HIS A 131 -15.32 5.72 -1.46
CA HIS A 131 -15.49 4.29 -1.19
C HIS A 131 -14.54 3.43 -2.03
N PHE A 132 -14.44 3.72 -3.33
CA PHE A 132 -13.56 2.97 -4.24
C PHE A 132 -12.09 3.06 -3.82
N VAL A 133 -11.60 4.25 -3.48
CA VAL A 133 -10.21 4.42 -3.02
C VAL A 133 -9.99 3.74 -1.68
N ALA A 134 -10.92 3.86 -0.73
CA ALA A 134 -10.80 3.21 0.58
C ALA A 134 -10.73 1.68 0.45
N ASP A 135 -11.63 1.09 -0.35
CA ASP A 135 -11.67 -0.37 -0.55
C ASP A 135 -10.51 -0.89 -1.40
N LEU A 136 -10.11 -0.13 -2.43
CA LEU A 136 -8.96 -0.47 -3.26
C LEU A 136 -7.66 -0.43 -2.44
N ILE A 137 -7.46 0.59 -1.60
CA ILE A 137 -6.26 0.66 -0.74
C ILE A 137 -6.22 -0.54 0.21
N LYS A 138 -7.36 -0.95 0.78
CA LYS A 138 -7.42 -2.13 1.65
C LYS A 138 -7.02 -3.39 0.90
N HIS A 139 -7.65 -3.68 -0.23
CA HIS A 139 -7.37 -4.89 -1.00
C HIS A 139 -5.99 -4.89 -1.65
N PHE A 140 -5.56 -3.77 -2.21
CA PHE A 140 -4.27 -3.64 -2.87
C PHE A 140 -3.12 -3.64 -1.87
N LYS A 141 -3.27 -3.02 -0.70
CA LYS A 141 -2.25 -3.08 0.36
C LYS A 141 -2.12 -4.48 0.95
N ILE A 142 -3.23 -5.22 1.13
CA ILE A 142 -3.18 -6.64 1.52
C ILE A 142 -2.46 -7.47 0.46
N PHE A 143 -2.75 -7.24 -0.82
CA PHE A 143 -2.09 -7.93 -1.93
C PHE A 143 -0.57 -7.63 -1.99
N LEU A 144 -0.19 -6.34 -1.87
CA LEU A 144 1.21 -5.92 -1.87
C LEU A 144 1.96 -6.40 -0.62
N LEU A 145 1.37 -6.31 0.57
CA LEU A 145 1.99 -6.83 1.80
C LEU A 145 2.20 -8.35 1.74
N ARG A 146 1.30 -9.09 1.09
CA ARG A 146 1.45 -10.53 0.88
C ARG A 146 2.60 -10.85 -0.09
N TYR A 147 2.91 -9.96 -1.03
CA TYR A 147 4.10 -10.08 -1.89
C TYR A 147 5.40 -9.65 -1.18
N ASP A 148 5.35 -8.63 -0.32
CA ASP A 148 6.54 -8.08 0.37
C ASP A 148 7.01 -8.92 1.58
N LEU A 149 6.11 -9.71 2.20
CA LEU A 149 6.42 -10.52 3.38
C LEU A 149 7.45 -11.64 3.15
N HIS A 150 7.83 -11.91 1.90
CA HIS A 150 8.91 -12.87 1.59
C HIS A 150 10.33 -12.30 1.69
N THR A 151 10.51 -10.99 1.94
CA THR A 151 11.83 -10.34 1.77
C THR A 151 12.43 -9.68 3.00
N VAL A 152 11.84 -9.82 4.20
CA VAL A 152 12.37 -9.19 5.42
C VAL A 152 12.94 -10.23 6.39
N LYS A 153 14.17 -10.70 6.11
CA LYS A 153 15.05 -11.34 7.11
C LYS A 153 16.05 -10.31 7.63
N CYS A 154 15.58 -9.36 8.43
CA CYS A 154 16.41 -8.48 9.25
C CYS A 154 15.71 -8.27 10.60
N ILE A 155 15.48 -9.36 11.34
CA ILE A 155 15.03 -9.28 12.72
C ILE A 155 16.08 -9.97 13.57
N ASP A 156 17.06 -9.20 14.01
CA ASP A 156 17.78 -9.44 15.26
C ASP A 156 18.14 -8.08 15.86
N LEU A 157 17.11 -7.28 16.17
CA LEU A 157 17.25 -6.05 16.94
C LEU A 157 17.37 -6.40 18.42
N LYS A 158 18.56 -6.85 18.84
CA LYS A 158 18.96 -6.71 20.25
C LYS A 158 19.26 -5.23 20.50
N TYR A 159 18.29 -4.53 21.09
CA TYR A 159 18.53 -3.25 21.74
C TYR A 159 19.40 -3.51 22.99
N THR A 160 20.71 -3.27 22.87
CA THR A 160 21.56 -3.03 24.04
C THR A 160 21.85 -1.54 24.10
N ALA A 161 21.12 -0.85 24.96
CA ALA A 161 21.54 0.45 25.47
C ALA A 161 22.73 0.23 26.39
N GLN A 162 23.87 0.83 26.04
CA GLN A 162 24.94 1.13 26.99
C GLN A 162 25.71 2.36 26.51
#